data_AF-A0AAN0JZF7-F1
#
_entry.id   AF-A0AAN0JZF7-F1
#
_cell.length_a   1.000
_cell.length_b   1.000
_cell.length_c   1.000
_cell.angle_alpha   90.00
_cell.angle_beta   90.00
_cell.angle_gamma   90.00
#
_symmetry.space_group_name_H-M   'P 1'
#
loop_
_entity.id
_entity.type
_entity.pdbx_description
1 polymer ?
#
loop_
_entity_poly.entity_id
_entity_poly.type
_entity_poly.pdbx_seq_one_letter_code
_entity_poly.pdbx_strand_id
1 'polypeptide(L)'
;MSTELLVIDRQWRVGDTLDSIDMIIGRYKSKYEDTESSSLEVSCEILQLLQNMRGRNIDPQLQHYIERINADLLTSIQACREQAERNVILEEELKKVREAHEEQLEEVQEEKERIMGKAKNKLQEMNLVIKQKDIALQKSQTENEQQARNTQSQISRLQSSLNKKKKELLDVRRNLSEKDMMLEQCQHDLDRSKEEKDAVQKEKERIVKDAQQQLKEKDTLRQQLRNSQSLIAVLQKSNEEQERALKNIERHKEQLQQLLIQSQDEKAQKSRDFQLEKAALQQWLCKSQEETRRCQNECSVLCGAWQIDEKEVKLTDKELGRGAYGVVMVGVFHGLKVAVKYLHPAIASYYNQE
;
A
#
# COMPACT_ATOMS: atom_id res chain seq x y z
N MET A 1 61.65 -55.59 22.22
CA MET A 1 62.84 -55.00 22.86
C MET A 1 62.74 -55.40 24.32
N SER A 2 63.30 -56.56 24.70
CA SER A 2 64.69 -56.69 25.22
C SER A 2 64.82 -56.00 26.58
N THR A 3 65.26 -56.56 27.71
CA THR A 3 65.62 -57.90 28.22
C THR A 3 65.87 -57.65 29.73
N GLU A 4 65.37 -58.50 30.65
CA GLU A 4 65.97 -58.94 31.95
C GLU A 4 66.44 -57.90 33.02
N LEU A 5 66.26 -58.06 34.35
CA LEU A 5 66.64 -59.19 35.22
C LEU A 5 65.76 -59.31 36.49
N LEU A 6 65.65 -60.56 36.92
CA LEU A 6 64.92 -61.17 38.04
C LEU A 6 65.60 -61.03 39.43
N VAL A 7 64.82 -61.39 40.48
CA VAL A 7 65.10 -62.05 41.79
C VAL A 7 64.29 -61.31 42.87
N ILE A 8 63.09 -61.75 43.31
CA ILE A 8 62.66 -62.95 44.05
C ILE A 8 63.20 -63.02 45.50
N ASP A 9 62.40 -62.46 46.41
CA ASP A 9 62.06 -62.89 47.77
C ASP A 9 63.06 -63.75 48.57
N ARG A 10 63.71 -63.15 49.57
CA ARG A 10 64.31 -63.82 50.75
C ARG A 10 64.40 -62.86 51.94
N GLN A 11 63.33 -62.71 52.73
CA GLN A 11 63.46 -62.23 54.10
C GLN A 11 64.13 -63.32 54.95
N TRP A 12 65.37 -63.05 55.36
CA TRP A 12 66.10 -63.90 56.30
C TRP A 12 65.62 -63.62 57.72
N ARG A 13 65.05 -64.63 58.39
CA ARG A 13 65.10 -64.72 59.85
C ARG A 13 66.50 -65.25 60.21
N VAL A 14 67.30 -64.43 60.89
CA VAL A 14 68.54 -64.89 61.53
C VAL A 14 68.19 -65.22 62.98
N GLY A 15 67.98 -66.51 63.23
CA GLY A 15 68.25 -67.12 64.53
C GLY A 15 69.75 -67.46 64.63
N ASP A 16 70.22 -67.54 65.87
CA ASP A 16 71.41 -68.27 66.32
C ASP A 16 72.65 -68.16 65.43
N THR A 17 73.34 -67.03 65.51
CA THR A 17 74.77 -66.97 65.17
C THR A 17 75.49 -66.07 66.15
N LEU A 18 76.09 -66.72 67.15
CA LEU A 18 77.28 -66.30 67.89
C LEU A 18 77.24 -64.87 68.44
N ASP A 19 76.86 -64.76 69.72
CA ASP A 19 77.10 -63.60 70.56
C ASP A 19 78.54 -63.09 70.41
N SER A 20 78.71 -62.08 69.55
CA SER A 20 79.97 -61.35 69.38
C SER A 20 80.29 -60.52 70.63
N ILE A 21 79.31 -60.37 71.54
CA ILE A 21 79.47 -59.72 72.83
C ILE A 21 80.39 -60.55 73.76
N ASP A 22 80.36 -61.89 73.69
CA ASP A 22 81.26 -62.74 74.50
C ASP A 22 82.71 -62.76 73.98
N MET A 23 82.95 -62.40 72.71
CA MET A 23 84.30 -62.19 72.16
C MET A 23 84.91 -60.84 72.56
N ILE A 24 84.10 -59.81 72.78
CA ILE A 24 84.58 -58.45 73.08
C ILE A 24 84.89 -58.27 74.59
N ILE A 25 84.25 -59.04 75.49
CA ILE A 25 84.39 -58.87 76.95
C ILE A 25 85.68 -59.49 77.53
N GLY A 26 86.60 -60.00 76.71
CA GLY A 26 87.96 -60.34 77.20
C GLY A 26 88.02 -61.49 78.22
N ARG A 27 87.00 -62.35 78.29
CA ARG A 27 86.95 -63.52 79.20
C ARG A 27 87.60 -64.80 78.66
N TYR A 28 88.34 -64.73 77.56
CA TYR A 28 89.04 -65.89 77.00
C TYR A 28 90.49 -66.06 77.51
N LYS A 29 91.02 -65.09 78.28
CA LYS A 29 92.42 -65.11 78.78
C LYS A 29 92.70 -66.06 79.95
N SER A 30 91.69 -66.53 80.67
CA SER A 30 91.90 -67.22 81.96
C SER A 30 92.24 -68.71 81.88
N LYS A 31 92.35 -69.34 80.70
CA LYS A 31 92.53 -70.80 80.60
C LYS A 31 93.92 -71.28 80.15
N TYR A 32 94.83 -70.38 79.77
CA TYR A 32 96.16 -70.73 79.28
C TYR A 32 97.31 -69.90 79.90
N GLU A 33 97.04 -68.90 80.74
CA GLU A 33 98.09 -68.09 81.40
C GLU A 33 98.73 -68.82 82.61
N ASP A 34 98.09 -69.84 83.19
CA ASP A 34 98.65 -70.56 84.36
C ASP A 34 99.59 -71.74 84.00
N THR A 35 99.71 -72.13 82.73
CA THR A 35 100.53 -73.28 82.33
C THR A 35 101.99 -72.95 82.02
N GLU A 36 102.32 -71.70 81.65
CA GLU A 36 103.69 -71.33 81.27
C GLU A 36 104.60 -70.99 82.47
N SER A 37 104.06 -70.45 83.57
CA SER A 37 104.85 -70.18 84.79
C SER A 37 105.34 -71.48 85.47
N SER A 38 104.56 -72.57 85.39
CA SER A 38 104.93 -73.85 86.01
C SER A 38 106.13 -74.55 85.34
N SER A 39 106.39 -74.28 84.05
CA SER A 39 107.46 -74.93 83.27
C SER A 39 108.85 -74.36 83.59
N LEU A 40 108.94 -73.04 83.81
CA LEU A 40 110.19 -72.36 84.15
C LEU A 40 110.62 -72.66 85.59
N GLU A 41 109.67 -72.70 86.53
CA GLU A 41 109.91 -73.09 87.93
C GLU A 41 110.45 -74.52 88.02
N VAL A 42 109.81 -75.48 87.34
CA VAL A 42 110.27 -76.88 87.29
C VAL A 42 111.68 -77.01 86.68
N SER A 43 111.98 -76.23 85.64
CA SER A 43 113.31 -76.23 85.00
C SER A 43 114.40 -75.65 85.90
N CYS A 44 114.08 -74.62 86.72
CA CYS A 44 115.01 -74.05 87.69
C CYS A 44 115.28 -75.01 88.86
N GLU A 45 114.24 -75.70 89.36
CA GLU A 45 114.38 -76.73 90.41
C GLU A 45 115.25 -77.90 89.97
N ILE A 46 115.08 -78.40 88.72
CA ILE A 46 115.91 -79.46 88.15
C ILE A 46 117.38 -79.02 88.04
N LEU A 47 117.65 -77.80 87.59
CA LEU A 47 119.01 -77.22 87.54
C LEU A 47 119.64 -77.15 88.94
N GLN A 48 118.88 -76.77 89.96
CA GLN A 48 119.35 -76.68 91.34
C GLN A 48 119.66 -78.06 91.92
N LEU A 49 118.86 -79.08 91.59
CA LEU A 49 119.15 -80.49 91.93
C LEU A 49 120.42 -81.00 91.23
N LEU A 50 120.61 -80.69 89.94
CA LEU A 50 121.79 -81.09 89.17
C LEU A 50 123.07 -80.40 89.68
N GLN A 51 122.97 -79.14 90.12
CA GLN A 51 124.08 -78.42 90.77
C GLN A 51 124.46 -79.03 92.13
N ASN A 52 123.51 -79.56 92.91
CA ASN A 52 123.76 -80.23 94.19
C ASN A 52 124.42 -81.62 94.05
N MET A 53 124.43 -82.20 92.85
CA MET A 53 125.12 -83.45 92.55
C MET A 53 126.58 -83.25 92.12
N ARG A 54 126.98 -82.02 91.77
CA ARG A 54 128.38 -81.66 91.45
C ARG A 54 129.25 -81.86 92.70
N GLY A 55 130.29 -82.70 92.60
CA GLY A 55 131.26 -82.95 93.68
C GLY A 55 131.08 -84.27 94.44
N ARG A 56 130.08 -85.10 94.08
CA ARG A 56 130.03 -86.51 94.51
C ARG A 56 130.84 -87.35 93.52
N ASN A 57 131.41 -88.47 93.98
CA ASN A 57 132.24 -89.38 93.18
C ASN A 57 131.36 -90.16 92.19
N ILE A 58 130.86 -89.45 91.18
CA ILE A 58 129.94 -89.93 90.15
C ILE A 58 130.78 -90.36 88.95
N ASP A 59 130.31 -91.40 88.26
CA ASP A 59 130.88 -91.86 87.00
C ASP A 59 131.10 -90.69 86.03
N PRO A 60 132.32 -90.52 85.47
CA PRO A 60 132.63 -89.48 84.49
C PRO A 60 131.65 -89.41 83.30
N GLN A 61 131.04 -90.52 82.88
CA GLN A 61 130.03 -90.51 81.81
C GLN A 61 128.73 -89.83 82.26
N LEU A 62 128.29 -90.06 83.50
CA LEU A 62 127.13 -89.38 84.07
C LEU A 62 127.40 -87.89 84.27
N GLN A 63 128.62 -87.53 84.70
CA GLN A 63 129.03 -86.13 84.86
C GLN A 63 128.90 -85.37 83.54
N HIS A 64 129.35 -85.95 82.43
CA HIS A 64 129.21 -85.35 81.10
C HIS A 64 127.74 -85.18 80.68
N TYR A 65 126.88 -86.15 81.02
CA TYR A 65 125.44 -86.07 80.74
C TYR A 65 124.75 -84.98 81.55
N ILE A 66 125.10 -84.83 82.83
CA ILE A 66 124.60 -83.76 83.72
C ILE A 66 125.03 -82.39 83.20
N GLU A 67 126.27 -82.24 82.76
CA GLU A 67 126.76 -80.97 82.21
C GLU A 67 126.08 -80.59 80.91
N ARG A 68 125.80 -81.57 80.04
CA ARG A 68 125.01 -81.35 78.81
C ARG A 68 123.57 -80.95 79.13
N ILE A 69 122.90 -81.65 80.04
CA ILE A 69 121.53 -81.29 80.47
C ILE A 69 121.50 -79.89 81.10
N ASN A 70 122.49 -79.54 81.91
CA ASN A 70 122.60 -78.20 82.48
C ASN A 70 122.82 -77.12 81.42
N ALA A 71 123.64 -77.39 80.39
CA ALA A 71 123.84 -76.46 79.29
C ALA A 71 122.55 -76.26 78.46
N ASP A 72 121.82 -77.34 78.18
CA ASP A 72 120.54 -77.30 77.47
C ASP A 72 119.47 -76.55 78.29
N LEU A 73 119.39 -76.80 79.60
CA LEU A 73 118.50 -76.09 80.53
C LEU A 73 118.84 -74.61 80.65
N LEU A 74 120.12 -74.24 80.75
CA LEU A 74 120.54 -72.84 80.78
C LEU A 74 120.20 -72.12 79.48
N THR A 75 120.36 -72.80 78.34
CA THR A 75 119.96 -72.26 77.02
C THR A 75 118.45 -72.06 76.95
N SER A 76 117.66 -73.00 77.48
CA SER A 76 116.19 -72.89 77.55
C SER A 76 115.74 -71.74 78.45
N ILE A 77 116.32 -71.60 79.65
CA ILE A 77 116.02 -70.49 80.57
C ILE A 77 116.37 -69.14 79.94
N GLN A 78 117.51 -69.06 79.25
CA GLN A 78 117.92 -67.84 78.56
C GLN A 78 116.93 -67.49 77.42
N ALA A 79 116.50 -68.48 76.63
CA ALA A 79 115.48 -68.27 75.60
C ALA A 79 114.13 -67.82 76.20
N CYS A 80 113.72 -68.36 77.35
CA CYS A 80 112.51 -67.92 78.06
C CYS A 80 112.63 -66.48 78.59
N ARG A 81 113.81 -66.08 79.09
CA ARG A 81 114.06 -64.69 79.52
C ARG A 81 113.99 -63.72 78.35
N GLU A 82 114.65 -64.05 77.24
CA GLU A 82 114.58 -63.24 76.01
C GLU A 82 113.15 -63.15 75.47
N GLN A 83 112.37 -64.23 75.57
CA GLN A 83 110.96 -64.22 75.18
C GLN A 83 110.11 -63.36 76.12
N ALA A 84 110.36 -63.41 77.44
CA ALA A 84 109.68 -62.57 78.40
C ALA A 84 110.01 -61.08 78.18
N GLU A 85 111.26 -60.73 77.90
CA GLU A 85 111.67 -59.37 77.54
C GLU A 85 111.00 -58.89 76.25
N ARG A 86 110.92 -59.75 75.22
CA ARG A 86 110.17 -59.45 73.99
C ARG A 86 108.68 -59.24 74.27
N ASN A 87 108.08 -60.04 75.17
CA ASN A 87 106.68 -59.89 75.53
C ASN A 87 106.41 -58.57 76.26
N VAL A 88 107.31 -58.13 77.14
CA VAL A 88 107.20 -56.80 77.80
C VAL A 88 107.25 -55.67 76.77
N ILE A 89 108.17 -55.74 75.80
CA ILE A 89 108.26 -54.74 74.72
C ILE A 89 106.98 -54.74 73.87
N LEU A 90 106.47 -55.92 73.51
CA LEU A 90 105.23 -56.06 72.75
C LEU A 90 104.02 -55.53 73.51
N GLU A 91 103.94 -55.74 74.82
CA GLU A 91 102.86 -55.19 75.65
C GLU A 91 102.91 -53.66 75.69
N GLU A 92 104.10 -53.07 75.75
CA GLU A 92 104.29 -51.62 75.73
C GLU A 92 103.97 -51.01 74.36
N GLU A 93 104.32 -51.69 73.26
CA GLU A 93 103.90 -51.30 71.91
C GLU A 93 102.38 -51.42 71.72
N LEU A 94 101.77 -52.52 72.19
CA LEU A 94 100.32 -52.69 72.18
C LEU A 94 99.60 -51.65 73.05
N LYS A 95 100.22 -51.19 74.13
CA LYS A 95 99.69 -50.09 74.94
C LYS A 95 99.69 -48.78 74.16
N LYS A 96 100.81 -48.44 73.50
CA LYS A 96 100.91 -47.23 72.64
C LYS A 96 99.92 -47.27 71.47
N VAL A 97 99.73 -48.42 70.85
CA VAL A 97 98.73 -48.58 69.76
C VAL A 97 97.31 -48.40 70.29
N ARG A 98 97.00 -48.89 71.50
CA ARG A 98 95.69 -48.69 72.13
C ARG A 98 95.43 -47.22 72.46
N GLU A 99 96.41 -46.54 73.05
CA GLU A 99 96.32 -45.11 73.35
C GLU A 99 96.13 -44.27 72.06
N ALA A 100 96.90 -44.54 71.01
CA ALA A 100 96.75 -43.86 69.72
C ALA A 100 95.41 -44.15 69.03
N HIS A 101 94.88 -45.36 69.15
CA HIS A 101 93.56 -45.72 68.62
C HIS A 101 92.43 -45.05 69.41
N GLU A 102 92.57 -44.91 70.73
CA GLU A 102 91.61 -44.22 71.58
C GLU A 102 91.56 -42.71 71.24
N GLU A 103 92.71 -42.08 71.02
CA GLU A 103 92.81 -40.68 70.58
C GLU A 103 92.16 -40.48 69.18
N GLN A 104 92.43 -41.37 68.22
CA GLN A 104 91.77 -41.32 66.91
C GLN A 104 90.26 -41.53 67.00
N LEU A 105 89.80 -42.38 67.92
CA LEU A 105 88.37 -42.61 68.12
C LEU A 105 87.68 -41.35 68.68
N GLU A 106 88.35 -40.65 69.60
CA GLU A 106 87.87 -39.38 70.15
C GLU A 106 87.80 -38.29 69.08
N GLU A 107 88.85 -38.13 68.25
CA GLU A 107 88.85 -37.18 67.12
C GLU A 107 87.72 -37.46 66.11
N VAL A 108 87.50 -38.74 65.76
CA VAL A 108 86.41 -39.15 64.86
C VAL A 108 85.05 -38.85 65.48
N GLN A 109 84.90 -39.02 66.80
CA GLN A 109 83.66 -38.76 67.50
C GLN A 109 83.36 -37.26 67.58
N GLU A 110 84.36 -36.42 67.81
CA GLU A 110 84.22 -34.96 67.75
C GLU A 110 83.87 -34.46 66.35
N GLU A 111 84.51 -34.99 65.30
CA GLU A 111 84.19 -34.60 63.92
C GLU A 111 82.76 -35.03 63.53
N LYS A 112 82.33 -36.21 63.99
CA LYS A 112 80.95 -36.68 63.80
C LYS A 112 79.93 -35.73 64.43
N GLU A 113 80.15 -35.30 65.68
CA GLU A 113 79.27 -34.34 66.36
C GLU A 113 79.27 -32.97 65.67
N ARG A 114 80.45 -32.53 65.20
CA ARG A 114 80.59 -31.28 64.44
C ARG A 114 79.82 -31.33 63.12
N ILE A 115 79.88 -32.44 62.38
CA ILE A 115 79.14 -32.65 61.14
C ILE A 115 77.63 -32.72 61.42
N MET A 116 77.21 -33.46 62.46
CA MET A 116 75.79 -33.53 62.86
C MET A 116 75.23 -32.17 63.25
N GLY A 117 75.98 -31.36 64.00
CA GLY A 117 75.59 -29.99 64.36
C GLY A 117 75.39 -29.11 63.12
N LYS A 118 76.35 -29.14 62.17
CA LYS A 118 76.23 -28.41 60.90
C LYS A 118 75.02 -28.88 60.08
N ALA A 119 74.78 -30.18 60.01
CA ALA A 119 73.64 -30.75 59.29
C ALA A 119 72.30 -30.33 59.91
N LYS A 120 72.20 -30.36 61.24
CA LYS A 120 71.01 -29.93 62.00
C LYS A 120 70.68 -28.46 61.76
N ASN A 121 71.70 -27.58 61.78
CA ASN A 121 71.51 -26.14 61.52
C ASN A 121 71.04 -25.88 60.09
N LYS A 122 71.67 -26.52 59.09
CA LYS A 122 71.23 -26.42 57.68
C LYS A 122 69.80 -26.91 57.48
N LEU A 123 69.40 -27.98 58.18
CA LEU A 123 68.04 -28.51 58.10
C LEU A 123 67.02 -27.52 58.70
N GLN A 124 67.38 -26.82 59.78
CA GLN A 124 66.55 -25.76 60.36
C GLN A 124 66.41 -24.55 59.41
N GLU A 125 67.50 -24.11 58.80
CA GLU A 125 67.48 -23.03 57.79
C GLU A 125 66.59 -23.40 56.60
N MET A 126 66.74 -24.61 56.07
CA MET A 126 65.94 -25.08 54.95
C MET A 126 64.45 -25.15 55.31
N ASN A 127 64.11 -25.60 56.52
CA ASN A 127 62.73 -25.61 57.00
C ASN A 127 62.14 -24.19 57.14
N LEU A 128 62.96 -23.20 57.52
CA LEU A 128 62.52 -21.80 57.58
C LEU A 128 62.21 -21.26 56.18
N VAL A 129 63.08 -21.56 55.20
CA VAL A 129 62.88 -21.17 53.80
C VAL A 129 61.63 -21.82 53.21
N ILE A 130 61.38 -23.10 53.51
CA ILE A 130 60.16 -23.81 53.07
C ILE A 130 58.92 -23.09 53.61
N LYS A 131 58.88 -22.81 54.93
CA LYS A 131 57.75 -22.08 55.54
C LYS A 131 57.53 -20.70 54.91
N GLN A 132 58.59 -19.96 54.61
CA GLN A 132 58.48 -18.65 53.96
C GLN A 132 57.91 -18.78 52.53
N LYS A 133 58.35 -19.79 51.77
CA LYS A 133 57.82 -20.07 50.43
C LYS A 133 56.35 -20.50 50.47
N ASP A 134 55.95 -21.30 51.45
CA ASP A 134 54.55 -21.72 51.62
C ASP A 134 53.64 -20.53 51.91
N ILE A 135 54.07 -19.61 52.79
CA ILE A 135 53.32 -18.38 53.07
C ILE A 135 53.21 -17.50 51.82
N ALA A 136 54.30 -17.34 51.05
CA ALA A 136 54.28 -16.57 49.81
C ALA A 136 53.36 -17.19 48.76
N LEU A 137 53.36 -18.53 48.65
CA LEU A 137 52.49 -19.27 47.75
C LEU A 137 51.02 -19.11 48.14
N GLN A 138 50.69 -19.22 49.43
CA GLN A 138 49.32 -19.00 49.92
C GLN A 138 48.83 -17.57 49.64
N LYS A 139 49.68 -16.56 49.87
CA LYS A 139 49.32 -15.16 49.54
C LYS A 139 49.02 -15.00 48.05
N SER A 140 49.91 -15.49 47.18
CA SER A 140 49.70 -15.44 45.72
C SER A 140 48.44 -16.18 45.29
N GLN A 141 48.12 -17.34 45.90
CA GLN A 141 46.87 -18.06 45.64
C GLN A 141 45.65 -17.23 46.04
N THR A 142 45.64 -16.61 47.22
CA THR A 142 44.51 -15.77 47.67
C THR A 142 44.32 -14.52 46.79
N GLU A 143 45.41 -13.90 46.34
CA GLU A 143 45.37 -12.76 45.42
C GLU A 143 44.80 -13.16 44.05
N ASN A 144 45.25 -14.30 43.51
CA ASN A 144 44.74 -14.85 42.26
C ASN A 144 43.26 -15.24 42.35
N GLU A 145 42.84 -15.86 43.46
CA GLU A 145 41.42 -16.18 43.70
C GLU A 145 40.57 -14.91 43.79
N GLN A 146 41.05 -13.88 44.49
CA GLN A 146 40.34 -12.61 44.58
C GLN A 146 40.24 -11.93 43.22
N GLN A 147 41.32 -11.96 42.43
CA GLN A 147 41.31 -11.44 41.06
C GLN A 147 40.32 -12.20 40.18
N ALA A 148 40.31 -13.54 40.26
CA ALA A 148 39.36 -14.38 39.54
C ALA A 148 37.89 -14.08 39.91
N ARG A 149 37.60 -13.86 41.20
CA ARG A 149 36.26 -13.44 41.66
C ARG A 149 35.87 -12.06 41.14
N ASN A 150 36.82 -11.12 41.11
CA ASN A 150 36.59 -9.78 40.58
C ASN A 150 36.31 -9.81 39.07
N THR A 151 37.11 -10.54 38.29
CA THR A 151 36.90 -10.71 36.85
C THR A 151 35.58 -11.42 36.56
N GLN A 152 35.23 -12.45 37.35
CA GLN A 152 33.97 -13.16 37.20
C GLN A 152 32.77 -12.25 37.49
N SER A 153 32.87 -11.40 38.52
CA SER A 153 31.84 -10.41 38.84
C SER A 153 31.67 -9.37 37.72
N GLN A 154 32.77 -8.95 37.09
CA GLN A 154 32.74 -8.03 35.95
C GLN A 154 32.09 -8.69 34.72
N ILE A 155 32.42 -9.95 34.43
CA ILE A 155 31.80 -10.73 33.35
C ILE A 155 30.28 -10.82 33.57
N SER A 156 29.82 -11.16 34.78
CA SER A 156 28.38 -11.24 35.10
C SER A 156 27.65 -9.90 34.91
N ARG A 157 28.30 -8.77 35.28
CA ARG A 157 27.75 -7.43 35.04
C ARG A 157 27.64 -7.12 33.55
N LEU A 158 28.67 -7.40 32.78
CA LEU A 158 28.68 -7.17 31.33
C LEU A 158 27.66 -8.06 30.62
N GLN A 159 27.53 -9.32 31.00
CA GLN A 159 26.51 -10.24 30.46
C GLN A 159 25.09 -9.73 30.76
N SER A 160 24.84 -9.26 31.98
CA SER A 160 23.55 -8.69 32.36
C SER A 160 23.23 -7.42 31.55
N SER A 161 24.23 -6.55 31.34
CA SER A 161 24.11 -5.34 30.51
C SER A 161 23.83 -5.68 29.05
N LEU A 162 24.58 -6.64 28.49
CA LEU A 162 24.42 -7.12 27.12
C LEU A 162 23.01 -7.70 26.90
N ASN A 163 22.51 -8.49 27.84
CA ASN A 163 21.15 -9.04 27.77
C ASN A 163 20.06 -7.95 27.83
N LYS A 164 20.24 -6.92 28.67
CA LYS A 164 19.34 -5.75 28.67
C LYS A 164 19.34 -5.04 27.32
N LYS A 165 20.53 -4.76 26.76
CA LYS A 165 20.65 -4.13 25.43
C LYS A 165 20.09 -4.98 24.29
N LYS A 166 20.25 -6.31 24.36
CA LYS A 166 19.64 -7.23 23.39
C LYS A 166 18.11 -7.18 23.46
N LYS A 167 17.53 -7.09 24.67
CA LYS A 167 16.08 -6.92 24.85
C LYS A 167 15.59 -5.58 24.29
N GLU A 168 16.26 -4.48 24.64
CA GLU A 168 15.96 -3.15 24.09
C GLU A 168 16.01 -3.14 22.55
N LEU A 169 17.02 -3.79 21.96
CA LEU A 169 17.15 -3.88 20.49
C LEU A 169 16.02 -4.70 19.86
N LEU A 170 15.59 -5.80 20.49
CA LEU A 170 14.43 -6.58 20.04
C LEU A 170 13.13 -5.77 20.10
N ASP A 171 12.94 -4.98 21.16
CA ASP A 171 11.76 -4.12 21.29
C ASP A 171 11.76 -3.01 20.24
N VAL A 172 12.92 -2.37 19.98
CA VAL A 172 13.07 -1.41 18.88
C VAL A 172 12.78 -2.06 17.53
N ARG A 173 13.28 -3.27 17.28
CA ARG A 173 13.02 -4.01 16.03
C ARG A 173 11.53 -4.32 15.84
N ARG A 174 10.83 -4.70 16.92
CA ARG A 174 9.37 -4.92 16.87
C ARG A 174 8.64 -3.62 16.52
N ASN A 175 8.96 -2.52 17.20
CA ASN A 175 8.34 -1.21 16.94
C ASN A 175 8.59 -0.73 15.51
N LEU A 176 9.78 -0.96 14.97
CA LEU A 176 10.12 -0.57 13.60
C LEU A 176 9.31 -1.39 12.59
N SER A 177 9.18 -2.71 12.81
CA SER A 177 8.32 -3.57 12.00
C SER A 177 6.84 -3.17 12.06
N GLU A 178 6.32 -2.77 13.21
CA GLU A 178 4.94 -2.27 13.34
C GLU A 178 4.77 -0.96 12.57
N LYS A 179 5.74 -0.05 12.63
CA LYS A 179 5.73 1.20 11.87
C LYS A 179 5.81 0.98 10.36
N ASP A 180 6.60 0.01 9.90
CA ASP A 180 6.66 -0.37 8.49
C ASP A 180 5.30 -0.90 8.00
N MET A 181 4.67 -1.77 8.79
CA MET A 181 3.31 -2.27 8.51
C MET A 181 2.27 -1.13 8.45
N MET A 182 2.35 -0.17 9.37
CA MET A 182 1.48 1.02 9.34
C MET A 182 1.73 1.91 8.13
N LEU A 183 2.99 2.08 7.72
CA LEU A 183 3.35 2.86 6.53
C LEU A 183 2.80 2.21 5.26
N GLU A 184 2.95 0.89 5.11
CA GLU A 184 2.37 0.14 3.98
C GLU A 184 0.85 0.30 3.94
N GLN A 185 0.18 0.23 5.10
CA GLN A 185 -1.27 0.43 5.18
C GLN A 185 -1.68 1.86 4.81
N CYS A 186 -0.98 2.88 5.30
CA CYS A 186 -1.22 4.27 4.91
C CYS A 186 -0.97 4.50 3.42
N GLN A 187 0.04 3.85 2.83
CA GLN A 187 0.33 3.93 1.40
C GLN A 187 -0.84 3.37 0.58
N HIS A 188 -1.35 2.19 0.98
CA HIS A 188 -2.49 1.56 0.35
C HIS A 188 -3.76 2.42 0.44
N ASP A 189 -4.03 3.03 1.60
CA ASP A 189 -5.19 3.91 1.78
C ASP A 189 -5.06 5.21 0.97
N LEU A 190 -3.83 5.75 0.85
CA LEU A 190 -3.57 6.91 0.01
C LEU A 190 -3.84 6.60 -1.46
N ASP A 191 -3.41 5.44 -1.95
CA ASP A 191 -3.62 5.04 -3.34
C ASP A 191 -5.10 4.74 -3.61
N ARG A 192 -5.81 4.07 -2.69
CA ARG A 192 -7.28 3.91 -2.76
C ARG A 192 -7.99 5.28 -2.83
N SER A 193 -7.55 6.25 -2.02
CA SER A 193 -8.13 7.59 -2.03
C SER A 193 -7.87 8.36 -3.34
N LYS A 194 -6.70 8.15 -3.99
CA LYS A 194 -6.44 8.71 -5.31
C LYS A 194 -7.34 8.08 -6.37
N GLU A 195 -7.48 6.76 -6.36
CA GLU A 195 -8.37 6.04 -7.28
C GLU A 195 -9.83 6.50 -7.14
N GLU A 196 -10.32 6.67 -5.91
CA GLU A 196 -11.64 7.23 -5.64
C GLU A 196 -11.79 8.66 -6.16
N LYS A 197 -10.79 9.52 -5.94
CA LYS A 197 -10.80 10.90 -6.47
C LYS A 197 -10.82 10.92 -7.99
N ASP A 198 -10.03 10.07 -8.64
CA ASP A 198 -9.99 9.96 -10.10
C ASP A 198 -11.31 9.42 -10.66
N ALA A 199 -11.94 8.45 -9.98
CA ALA A 199 -13.26 7.93 -10.34
C ALA A 199 -14.35 9.01 -10.20
N VAL A 200 -14.37 9.74 -9.09
CA VAL A 200 -15.31 10.85 -8.86
C VAL A 200 -15.09 11.97 -9.87
N GLN A 201 -13.84 12.28 -10.22
CA GLN A 201 -13.52 13.30 -11.22
C GLN A 201 -14.02 12.88 -12.62
N LYS A 202 -13.78 11.63 -13.04
CA LYS A 202 -14.31 11.09 -14.30
C LYS A 202 -15.84 11.13 -14.34
N GLU A 203 -16.50 10.84 -13.23
CA GLU A 203 -17.96 10.89 -13.15
C GLU A 203 -18.49 12.34 -13.22
N LYS A 204 -17.84 13.29 -12.54
CA LYS A 204 -18.16 14.71 -12.68
C LYS A 204 -18.01 15.19 -14.12
N GLU A 205 -16.96 14.77 -14.82
CA GLU A 205 -16.75 15.12 -16.23
C GLU A 205 -17.84 14.54 -17.14
N ARG A 206 -18.33 13.32 -16.86
CA ARG A 206 -19.49 12.75 -17.57
C ARG A 206 -20.75 13.57 -17.33
N ILE A 207 -21.07 13.88 -16.07
CA ILE A 207 -22.25 14.68 -15.71
C ILE A 207 -22.18 16.07 -16.36
N VAL A 208 -21.01 16.72 -16.39
CA VAL A 208 -20.83 18.03 -17.03
C VAL A 208 -21.05 17.93 -18.55
N LYS A 209 -20.54 16.88 -19.20
CA LYS A 209 -20.77 16.65 -20.64
C LYS A 209 -22.26 16.43 -20.93
N ASP A 210 -22.94 15.62 -20.14
CA ASP A 210 -24.37 15.36 -20.29
C ASP A 210 -25.20 16.63 -20.07
N ALA A 211 -24.88 17.41 -19.03
CA ALA A 211 -25.53 18.68 -18.76
C ALA A 211 -25.31 19.70 -19.90
N GLN A 212 -24.11 19.76 -20.47
CA GLN A 212 -23.82 20.60 -21.64
C GLN A 212 -24.61 20.16 -22.88
N GLN A 213 -24.75 18.85 -23.09
CA GLN A 213 -25.55 18.30 -24.19
C GLN A 213 -27.04 18.68 -24.03
N GLN A 214 -27.60 18.51 -22.83
CA GLN A 214 -28.97 18.91 -22.52
C GLN A 214 -29.18 20.42 -22.68
N LEU A 215 -28.19 21.24 -22.33
CA LEU A 215 -28.27 22.69 -22.51
C LEU A 215 -28.35 23.06 -24.00
N LYS A 216 -27.52 22.42 -24.86
CA LYS A 216 -27.58 22.61 -26.31
C LYS A 216 -28.93 22.19 -26.90
N GLU A 217 -29.47 21.06 -26.47
CA GLU A 217 -30.81 20.61 -26.89
C GLU A 217 -31.89 21.59 -26.46
N LYS A 218 -31.85 22.08 -25.21
CA LYS A 218 -32.78 23.07 -24.68
C LYS A 218 -32.71 24.40 -25.44
N ASP A 219 -31.51 24.85 -25.81
CA ASP A 219 -31.34 26.06 -26.61
C ASP A 219 -31.85 25.89 -28.04
N THR A 220 -31.67 24.70 -28.63
CA THR A 220 -32.23 24.35 -29.94
C THR A 220 -33.77 24.36 -29.91
N LEU A 221 -34.37 23.75 -28.87
CA LEU A 221 -35.81 23.76 -28.67
C LEU A 221 -36.36 25.18 -28.40
N ARG A 222 -35.66 26.00 -27.62
CA ARG A 222 -36.01 27.42 -27.43
C ARG A 222 -35.97 28.19 -28.74
N GLN A 223 -35.01 27.91 -29.60
CA GLN A 223 -34.93 28.54 -30.91
C GLN A 223 -36.09 28.12 -31.82
N GLN A 224 -36.43 26.82 -31.83
CA GLN A 224 -37.61 26.32 -32.54
C GLN A 224 -38.90 26.96 -32.01
N LEU A 225 -39.05 27.09 -30.69
CA LEU A 225 -40.21 27.73 -30.09
C LEU A 225 -40.33 29.20 -30.50
N ARG A 226 -39.23 29.96 -30.51
CA ARG A 226 -39.19 31.34 -31.00
C ARG A 226 -39.60 31.44 -32.47
N ASN A 227 -39.11 30.53 -33.31
CA ASN A 227 -39.48 30.49 -34.73
C ASN A 227 -40.98 30.17 -34.91
N SER A 228 -41.51 29.20 -34.18
CA SER A 228 -42.94 28.86 -34.21
C SER A 228 -43.82 30.00 -33.69
N GLN A 229 -43.41 30.70 -32.64
CA GLN A 229 -44.12 31.88 -32.14
C GLN A 229 -44.13 33.02 -33.18
N SER A 230 -43.00 33.25 -33.86
CA SER A 230 -42.93 34.20 -34.97
C SER A 230 -43.87 33.83 -36.10
N LEU A 231 -43.96 32.54 -36.45
CA LEU A 231 -44.87 32.06 -37.51
C LEU A 231 -46.34 32.25 -37.11
N ILE A 232 -46.70 31.94 -35.86
CA ILE A 232 -48.06 32.15 -35.34
C ILE A 232 -48.44 33.64 -35.42
N ALA A 233 -47.54 34.55 -35.03
CA ALA A 233 -47.81 35.99 -35.11
C ALA A 233 -48.06 36.46 -36.56
N VAL A 234 -47.31 35.93 -37.52
CA VAL A 234 -47.52 36.21 -38.96
C VAL A 234 -48.87 35.67 -39.44
N LEU A 235 -49.21 34.43 -39.07
CA LEU A 235 -50.49 33.82 -39.43
C LEU A 235 -51.67 34.56 -38.82
N GLN A 236 -51.57 35.00 -37.56
CA GLN A 236 -52.61 35.81 -36.90
C GLN A 236 -52.84 37.11 -37.65
N LYS A 237 -51.78 37.84 -38.00
CA LYS A 237 -51.90 39.08 -38.78
C LYS A 237 -52.52 38.84 -40.16
N SER A 238 -52.12 37.77 -40.85
CA SER A 238 -52.73 37.38 -42.13
C SER A 238 -54.22 37.02 -41.97
N ASN A 239 -54.60 36.36 -40.88
CA ASN A 239 -55.98 35.98 -40.62
C ASN A 239 -56.85 37.21 -40.31
N GLU A 240 -56.33 38.17 -39.53
CA GLU A 240 -57.00 39.46 -39.31
C GLU A 240 -57.20 40.24 -40.62
N GLU A 241 -56.21 40.23 -41.51
CA GLU A 241 -56.31 40.86 -42.83
C GLU A 241 -57.37 40.18 -43.70
N GLN A 242 -57.44 38.84 -43.70
CA GLN A 242 -58.49 38.09 -44.38
C GLN A 242 -59.88 38.39 -43.79
N GLU A 243 -60.01 38.48 -42.47
CA GLU A 243 -61.29 38.78 -41.81
C GLU A 243 -61.76 40.20 -42.14
N ARG A 244 -60.85 41.17 -42.23
CA ARG A 244 -61.15 42.53 -42.72
C ARG A 244 -61.58 42.53 -44.18
N ALA A 245 -60.91 41.75 -45.03
CA ALA A 245 -61.29 41.62 -46.44
C ALA A 245 -62.69 41.01 -46.59
N LEU A 246 -63.02 39.97 -45.82
CA LEU A 246 -64.36 39.36 -45.81
C LEU A 246 -65.42 40.36 -45.39
N LYS A 247 -65.22 41.12 -44.30
CA LYS A 247 -66.14 42.18 -43.86
C LYS A 247 -66.37 43.25 -44.93
N ASN A 248 -65.33 43.58 -45.71
CA ASN A 248 -65.46 44.55 -46.81
C ASN A 248 -66.24 43.97 -48.00
N ILE A 249 -65.99 42.71 -48.37
CA ILE A 249 -66.77 42.01 -49.40
C ILE A 249 -68.23 41.92 -49.01
N GLU A 250 -68.54 41.63 -47.75
CA GLU A 250 -69.91 41.54 -47.24
C GLU A 250 -70.62 42.89 -47.30
N ARG A 251 -69.95 43.98 -46.89
CA ARG A 251 -70.47 45.35 -47.04
C ARG A 251 -70.74 45.71 -48.50
N HIS A 252 -69.85 45.33 -49.42
CA HIS A 252 -70.07 45.56 -50.86
C HIS A 252 -71.23 44.73 -51.42
N LYS A 253 -71.39 43.49 -50.95
CA LYS A 253 -72.53 42.66 -51.32
C LYS A 253 -73.85 43.30 -50.88
N GLU A 254 -73.92 43.83 -49.66
CA GLU A 254 -75.09 44.55 -49.15
C GLU A 254 -75.38 45.81 -49.97
N GLN A 255 -74.35 46.60 -50.30
CA GLN A 255 -74.49 47.79 -51.16
C GLN A 255 -75.01 47.44 -52.56
N LEU A 256 -74.48 46.39 -53.19
CA LEU A 256 -74.95 45.91 -54.49
C LEU A 256 -76.39 45.42 -54.43
N GLN A 257 -76.77 44.73 -53.34
CA GLN A 257 -78.12 44.26 -53.15
C GLN A 257 -79.12 45.42 -52.96
N GLN A 258 -78.73 46.48 -52.24
CA GLN A 258 -79.53 47.71 -52.14
C GLN A 258 -79.69 48.41 -53.50
N LEU A 259 -78.61 48.55 -54.27
CA LEU A 259 -78.66 49.13 -55.61
C LEU A 259 -79.56 48.30 -56.56
N LEU A 260 -79.53 46.98 -56.44
CA LEU A 260 -80.38 46.09 -57.24
C LEU A 260 -81.86 46.30 -56.91
N ILE A 261 -82.20 46.43 -55.62
CA ILE A 261 -83.57 46.72 -55.17
C ILE A 261 -84.02 48.09 -55.71
N GLN A 262 -83.20 49.13 -55.54
CA GLN A 262 -83.50 50.46 -56.07
C GLN A 262 -83.72 50.45 -57.59
N SER A 263 -82.86 49.74 -58.33
CA SER A 263 -83.00 49.61 -59.78
C SER A 263 -84.27 48.87 -60.19
N GLN A 264 -84.68 47.84 -59.43
CA GLN A 264 -85.95 47.14 -59.65
C GLN A 264 -87.16 48.04 -59.35
N ASP A 265 -87.11 48.81 -58.27
CA ASP A 265 -88.17 49.76 -57.91
C ASP A 265 -88.31 50.87 -58.95
N GLU A 266 -87.19 51.43 -59.44
CA GLU A 266 -87.19 52.41 -60.53
C GLU A 266 -87.77 51.82 -61.82
N LYS A 267 -87.42 50.58 -62.17
CA LYS A 267 -88.00 49.89 -63.33
C LYS A 267 -89.50 49.66 -63.15
N ALA A 268 -89.94 49.24 -61.97
CA ALA A 268 -91.35 49.03 -61.65
C ALA A 268 -92.13 50.35 -61.69
N GLN A 269 -91.54 51.44 -61.22
CA GLN A 269 -92.15 52.77 -61.26
C GLN A 269 -92.28 53.28 -62.69
N LYS A 270 -91.19 53.24 -63.48
CA LYS A 270 -91.23 53.59 -64.91
C LYS A 270 -92.25 52.74 -65.69
N SER A 271 -92.37 51.45 -65.36
CA SER A 271 -93.38 50.59 -65.97
C SER A 271 -94.80 50.98 -65.58
N ARG A 272 -95.04 51.44 -64.35
CA ARG A 272 -96.36 51.96 -63.92
C ARG A 272 -96.69 53.27 -64.62
N ASP A 273 -95.73 54.20 -64.66
CA ASP A 273 -95.89 55.50 -65.31
C ASP A 273 -96.18 55.33 -66.80
N PHE A 274 -95.46 54.43 -67.49
CA PHE A 274 -95.70 54.08 -68.88
C PHE A 274 -97.10 53.47 -69.11
N GLN A 275 -97.59 52.62 -68.20
CA GLN A 275 -98.95 52.06 -68.28
C GLN A 275 -100.03 53.13 -68.08
N LEU A 276 -99.82 54.07 -67.15
CA LEU A 276 -100.72 55.20 -66.92
C LEU A 276 -100.77 56.14 -68.13
N GLU A 277 -99.62 56.48 -68.70
CA GLU A 277 -99.53 57.31 -69.91
C GLU A 277 -100.22 56.63 -71.09
N LYS A 278 -99.99 55.32 -71.28
CA LYS A 278 -100.68 54.53 -72.30
C LYS A 278 -102.20 54.57 -72.12
N ALA A 279 -102.70 54.40 -70.89
CA ALA A 279 -104.13 54.47 -70.62
C ALA A 279 -104.72 55.86 -70.89
N ALA A 280 -104.00 56.93 -70.52
CA ALA A 280 -104.41 58.31 -70.76
C ALA A 280 -104.48 58.63 -72.27
N LEU A 281 -103.46 58.22 -73.04
CA LEU A 281 -103.44 58.36 -74.50
C LEU A 281 -104.59 57.59 -75.16
N GLN A 282 -104.88 56.38 -74.68
CA GLN A 282 -105.97 55.57 -75.19
C GLN A 282 -107.35 56.19 -74.90
N GLN A 283 -107.53 56.79 -73.72
CA GLN A 283 -108.74 57.55 -73.39
C GLN A 283 -108.89 58.80 -74.27
N TRP A 284 -107.80 59.53 -74.52
CA TRP A 284 -107.78 60.70 -75.40
C TRP A 284 -108.16 60.33 -76.84
N LEU A 285 -107.63 59.22 -77.35
CA LEU A 285 -107.96 58.70 -78.67
C LEU A 285 -109.47 58.39 -78.81
N CYS A 286 -110.08 57.75 -77.82
CA CYS A 286 -111.53 57.50 -77.80
C CYS A 286 -112.33 58.82 -77.85
N LYS A 287 -111.97 59.81 -77.03
CA LYS A 287 -112.65 61.12 -77.02
C LYS A 287 -112.55 61.84 -78.36
N SER A 288 -111.36 61.85 -78.97
CA SER A 288 -111.12 62.46 -80.27
C SER A 288 -111.92 61.76 -81.38
N GLN A 289 -112.02 60.43 -81.35
CA GLN A 289 -112.88 59.68 -82.28
C GLN A 289 -114.37 60.01 -82.09
N GLU A 290 -114.85 60.14 -80.85
CA GLU A 290 -116.24 60.53 -80.58
C GLU A 290 -116.56 61.96 -81.03
N GLU A 291 -115.64 62.90 -80.86
CA GLU A 291 -115.76 64.27 -81.39
C GLU A 291 -115.82 64.29 -82.91
N THR A 292 -114.95 63.51 -83.57
CA THR A 292 -114.95 63.36 -85.03
C THR A 292 -116.29 62.80 -85.52
N ARG A 293 -116.82 61.78 -84.83
CA ARG A 293 -118.13 61.19 -85.14
C ARG A 293 -119.28 62.17 -84.92
N ARG A 294 -119.19 63.03 -83.88
CA ARG A 294 -120.18 64.07 -83.60
C ARG A 294 -120.19 65.14 -84.71
N CYS A 295 -119.03 65.62 -85.12
CA CYS A 295 -118.89 66.57 -86.24
C CYS A 295 -119.41 66.00 -87.56
N GLN A 296 -119.13 64.72 -87.87
CA GLN A 296 -119.69 64.05 -89.06
C GLN A 296 -121.23 64.00 -89.03
N ASN A 297 -121.82 63.67 -87.88
CA ASN A 297 -123.28 63.61 -87.74
C ASN A 297 -123.93 65.01 -87.79
N GLU A 298 -123.29 66.04 -87.24
CA GLU A 298 -123.77 67.43 -87.36
C GLU A 298 -123.70 67.94 -88.80
N CYS A 299 -122.65 67.54 -89.54
CA CYS A 299 -122.51 67.90 -90.95
C CYS A 299 -123.56 67.19 -91.84
N SER A 300 -123.91 65.93 -91.53
CA SER A 300 -124.93 65.19 -92.30
C SER A 300 -126.34 65.78 -92.17
N VAL A 301 -126.64 66.46 -91.05
CA VAL A 301 -127.96 67.09 -90.83
C VAL A 301 -128.11 68.40 -91.59
N LEU A 302 -127.02 69.13 -91.85
CA LEU A 302 -127.04 70.42 -92.57
C LEU A 302 -127.01 70.27 -94.09
N CYS A 303 -126.41 69.20 -94.61
CA CYS A 303 -126.27 69.00 -96.06
C CYS A 303 -127.58 68.64 -96.79
N GLY A 304 -128.62 68.16 -96.08
CA GLY A 304 -129.92 67.84 -96.69
C GLY A 304 -130.78 69.06 -97.07
N ALA A 305 -130.44 70.27 -96.60
CA ALA A 305 -131.26 71.48 -96.79
C ALA A 305 -130.99 72.25 -98.09
N TRP A 306 -130.03 71.80 -98.92
CA TRP A 306 -129.60 72.49 -100.15
C TRP A 306 -129.93 71.74 -101.45
N GLN A 307 -130.50 70.54 -101.35
CA GLN A 307 -131.07 69.82 -102.50
C GLN A 307 -132.50 70.31 -102.71
N ILE A 308 -132.71 71.04 -103.80
CA ILE A 308 -134.03 71.52 -104.22
C ILE A 308 -134.54 70.56 -105.28
N ASP A 309 -135.76 70.04 -105.11
CA ASP A 309 -136.39 69.17 -106.12
C ASP A 309 -136.67 70.01 -107.39
N GLU A 310 -136.28 69.46 -108.54
CA GLU A 310 -136.42 70.11 -109.84
C GLU A 310 -137.87 70.58 -110.10
N LYS A 311 -138.86 69.87 -109.54
CA LYS A 311 -140.29 70.20 -109.69
C LYS A 311 -140.71 71.48 -108.96
N GLU A 312 -139.96 71.89 -107.94
CA GLU A 312 -140.28 73.09 -107.15
C GLU A 312 -139.88 74.39 -107.86
N VAL A 313 -139.02 74.29 -108.87
CA VAL A 313 -138.54 75.41 -109.68
C VAL A 313 -139.27 75.42 -111.02
N LYS A 314 -140.21 76.37 -111.19
CA LYS A 314 -140.87 76.57 -112.48
C LYS A 314 -140.09 77.58 -113.32
N LEU A 315 -139.47 77.12 -114.39
CA LEU A 315 -138.80 77.99 -115.34
C LEU A 315 -139.81 78.84 -116.11
N THR A 316 -139.43 80.08 -116.40
CA THR A 316 -140.15 80.96 -117.32
C THR A 316 -139.32 81.12 -118.59
N ASP A 317 -139.95 81.45 -119.71
CA ASP A 317 -139.27 81.60 -121.01
C ASP A 317 -138.40 82.87 -121.12
N LYS A 318 -138.12 83.52 -119.98
CA LYS A 318 -137.33 84.75 -119.92
C LYS A 318 -135.88 84.44 -119.55
N GLU A 319 -135.00 84.51 -120.54
CA GLU A 319 -133.55 84.46 -120.36
C GLU A 319 -133.03 85.76 -119.74
N LEU A 320 -132.25 85.67 -118.66
CA LEU A 320 -131.56 86.81 -118.04
C LEU A 320 -130.19 87.06 -118.66
N GLY A 321 -129.54 86.00 -119.13
CA GLY A 321 -128.25 86.09 -119.80
C GLY A 321 -127.62 84.74 -120.06
N ARG A 322 -126.69 84.72 -121.00
CA ARG A 322 -125.92 83.54 -121.40
C ARG A 322 -124.46 83.75 -121.05
N GLY A 323 -123.83 82.74 -120.45
CA GLY A 323 -122.41 82.75 -120.12
C GLY A 323 -121.71 81.48 -120.58
N ALA A 324 -120.38 81.45 -120.45
CA ALA A 324 -119.56 80.32 -120.89
C ALA A 324 -119.95 78.97 -120.23
N TYR A 325 -120.51 79.00 -119.02
CA TYR A 325 -120.84 77.80 -118.24
C TYR A 325 -122.33 77.41 -118.29
N GLY A 326 -123.17 78.16 -119.01
CA GLY A 326 -124.60 77.88 -119.05
C GLY A 326 -125.48 79.08 -119.36
N VAL A 327 -126.78 78.85 -119.28
CA VAL A 327 -127.82 79.86 -119.49
C VAL A 327 -128.48 80.18 -118.16
N VAL A 328 -128.66 81.45 -117.84
CA VAL A 328 -129.39 81.89 -116.66
C VAL A 328 -130.79 82.31 -117.07
N MET A 329 -131.77 81.59 -116.53
CA MET A 329 -133.20 81.79 -116.78
C MET A 329 -133.85 82.42 -115.56
N VAL A 330 -134.93 83.17 -115.74
CA VAL A 330 -135.80 83.48 -114.60
C VAL A 330 -136.62 82.23 -114.28
N GLY A 331 -136.48 81.74 -113.05
CA GLY A 331 -137.36 80.74 -112.48
C GLY A 331 -138.27 81.36 -111.43
N VAL A 332 -139.31 80.62 -111.06
CA VAL A 332 -140.12 80.88 -109.88
C VAL A 332 -139.95 79.69 -108.95
N PHE A 333 -139.36 79.96 -107.78
CA PHE A 333 -139.21 78.99 -106.72
C PHE A 333 -140.05 79.45 -105.53
N HIS A 334 -141.06 78.66 -105.16
CA HIS A 334 -142.04 78.98 -104.12
C HIS A 334 -142.65 80.39 -104.23
N GLY A 335 -142.93 80.83 -105.47
CA GLY A 335 -143.52 82.14 -105.75
C GLY A 335 -142.51 83.30 -105.82
N LEU A 336 -141.25 83.09 -105.47
CA LEU A 336 -140.19 84.08 -105.60
C LEU A 336 -139.50 83.95 -106.97
N LYS A 337 -139.27 85.08 -107.64
CA LYS A 337 -138.47 85.11 -108.86
C LYS A 337 -137.01 84.90 -108.50
N VAL A 338 -136.45 83.80 -109.00
CA VAL A 338 -135.06 83.39 -108.79
C VAL A 338 -134.33 83.35 -110.13
N ALA A 339 -133.02 83.49 -110.10
CA ALA A 339 -132.17 83.23 -111.25
C ALA A 339 -131.75 81.76 -111.22
N VAL A 340 -132.17 80.98 -112.21
CA VAL A 340 -131.85 79.56 -112.34
C VAL A 340 -130.77 79.42 -113.39
N LYS A 341 -129.59 78.94 -112.99
CA LYS A 341 -128.47 78.73 -113.91
C LYS A 341 -128.49 77.29 -114.41
N TYR A 342 -128.87 77.12 -115.66
CA TYR A 342 -128.82 75.85 -116.38
C TYR A 342 -127.41 75.64 -116.93
N LEU A 343 -126.69 74.65 -116.41
CA LEU A 343 -125.33 74.36 -116.88
C LEU A 343 -125.35 73.74 -118.28
N HIS A 344 -124.34 74.03 -119.10
CA HIS A 344 -124.22 73.41 -120.41
C HIS A 344 -124.02 71.88 -120.28
N PRO A 345 -124.68 71.04 -121.11
CA PRO A 345 -124.57 69.58 -121.02
C PRO A 345 -123.13 69.06 -121.10
N ALA A 346 -122.25 69.77 -121.83
CA ALA A 346 -120.83 69.43 -121.95
C ALA A 346 -120.03 69.59 -120.63
N ILE A 347 -120.55 70.36 -119.67
CA ILE A 347 -119.92 70.64 -118.36
C ILE A 347 -120.66 69.90 -117.23
N ALA A 348 -121.94 69.56 -117.46
CA ALA A 348 -122.71 68.62 -116.65
C ALA A 348 -122.21 67.17 -116.87
N SER A 349 -120.93 66.93 -116.59
CA SER A 349 -120.33 65.60 -116.60
C SER A 349 -120.75 64.80 -115.36
N TYR A 350 -120.63 63.48 -115.45
CA TYR A 350 -121.01 62.46 -114.44
C TYR A 350 -120.48 62.72 -113.01
N TYR A 351 -119.49 63.60 -112.82
CA TYR A 351 -118.87 63.89 -111.52
C TYR A 351 -119.55 65.01 -110.70
N ASN A 352 -120.65 65.59 -111.17
CA ASN A 352 -121.41 66.63 -110.46
C ASN A 352 -122.86 66.21 -110.10
N GLN A 353 -123.12 64.90 -109.98
CA GLN A 353 -124.44 64.32 -109.61
C GLN A 353 -124.44 63.58 -108.25
N GLU A 354 -123.67 64.04 -107.26
CA GLU A 354 -123.81 63.61 -105.86
C GLU A 354 -124.35 64.73 -104.97
#